data_AF-A0AA35LHY9-F1
#
_entry.id   AF-A0AA35LHY9-F1
#
_cell.length_a   1.000
_cell.length_b   1.000
_cell.length_c   1.000
_cell.angle_alpha   90.00
_cell.angle_beta   90.00
_cell.angle_gamma   90.00
#
_symmetry.space_group_name_H-M   'P 1'
#
loop_
_entity.id
_entity.type
_entity.pdbx_description
1 polymer ?
#
loop_
_entity_poly.entity_id
_entity_poly.type
_entity_poly.pdbx_seq_one_letter_code
_entity_poly.pdbx_strand_id
1 'polypeptide(L)'
;MSTAQGGWSCDMVQPGGCPGNDCGMMGDDSSLGKAATIHLPAELAGHEVVQHFLAENRDLKEAIRQSNHMLRERYKEFLQFQASHKEEKEFLMLKFQEARLVVEKLHLERTGLKKQLEQAVQELERLKEQLVPEMPQQKKERLEEDLKELQEANQVLQKDKLALQAEICALQQAVKGTSPTEKPAVKMKENGVAEEQPVELESLQGSGARNSSGQDQAEELCKRLKEVEDESSSLRQQLASAREELVRLAAWEHETQQQLQTLSKQLEQAGEDKASVKAQVTSLLGELQESQSRLETCTQEKKELEERVRAAGERLQHLEKEAEARTKQHSVQVDQLRLQVQNLESALRVERQSATEEKRKLAQLQVAYHQLFQEYDSHIKASLENEKWSQGLDVRAAELSEQLQQAEEALVAKQELIDKLKEEAEQHKAIMETVPVLKAQADIYKTDFLAERHAREKLHEQREALLEQVAQLQRDYEKLQAESEGVRRSLMEEMRNRHSEMRPQPQPGFPRGPAPFHPQLLTVRRQSLAEEPIEFSCPKCQYRAPDMDTLQIHVMDCIQ
;
A
#
# COMPACT_ATOMS: atom_id res chain seq x y z
N MET A 1 -17.75 25.04 17.21
CA MET A 1 -17.94 24.09 16.08
C MET A 1 -17.28 22.79 16.47
N SER A 2 -17.99 21.66 16.34
CA SER A 2 -17.55 20.38 16.90
C SER A 2 -16.91 19.50 15.81
N THR A 3 -15.64 19.12 16.01
CA THR A 3 -14.94 18.12 15.19
C THR A 3 -14.80 16.84 16.00
N ALA A 4 -15.61 15.82 15.69
CA ALA A 4 -15.55 14.53 16.38
C ALA A 4 -14.28 13.76 16.00
N GLN A 5 -13.49 13.34 16.99
CA GLN A 5 -12.41 12.38 16.80
C GLN A 5 -12.98 10.96 16.93
N GLY A 6 -13.18 10.29 15.80
CA GLY A 6 -13.59 8.88 15.77
C GLY A 6 -12.41 7.95 16.05
N GLY A 7 -12.03 7.82 17.32
CA GLY A 7 -11.01 6.85 17.74
C GLY A 7 -11.53 5.42 17.64
N TRP A 8 -10.91 4.59 16.80
CA TRP A 8 -11.24 3.17 16.69
C TRP A 8 -10.48 2.38 17.77
N SER A 9 -11.10 2.16 18.93
CA SER A 9 -10.57 1.17 19.90
C SER A 9 -10.79 -0.23 19.34
N CYS A 10 -9.73 -1.05 19.32
CA CYS A 10 -9.81 -2.45 18.94
C CYS A 10 -9.74 -3.29 20.22
N ASP A 11 -10.90 -3.48 20.86
CA ASP A 11 -11.01 -4.14 22.16
C ASP A 11 -10.80 -5.67 22.02
N MET A 12 -9.54 -6.07 21.95
CA MET A 12 -9.13 -7.48 22.02
C MET A 12 -9.29 -7.99 23.45
N VAL A 13 -10.31 -8.82 23.68
CA VAL A 13 -10.61 -9.41 24.99
C VAL A 13 -9.43 -10.28 25.46
N GLN A 14 -8.77 -9.87 26.55
CA GLN A 14 -7.75 -10.68 27.21
C GLN A 14 -8.40 -11.75 28.11
N PRO A 15 -7.95 -13.02 28.07
CA PRO A 15 -8.20 -13.96 29.15
C PRO A 15 -7.44 -13.51 30.41
N GLY A 16 -8.04 -13.72 31.59
CA GLY A 16 -7.59 -13.12 32.85
C GLY A 16 -6.15 -13.49 33.26
N GLY A 17 -5.39 -12.49 33.68
CA GLY A 17 -4.01 -12.66 34.16
C GLY A 17 -3.93 -13.13 35.62
N CYS A 18 -2.79 -13.74 35.96
CA CYS A 18 -2.33 -13.95 37.33
C CYS A 18 -0.81 -13.65 37.39
N PRO A 19 -0.25 -13.13 38.50
CA PRO A 19 1.08 -12.51 38.49
C PRO A 19 2.22 -13.53 38.68
N GLY A 20 3.34 -13.29 38.00
CA GLY A 20 4.55 -14.10 38.10
C GLY A 20 5.69 -13.56 37.23
N ASN A 21 6.33 -12.48 37.70
CA ASN A 21 7.52 -11.93 37.03
C ASN A 21 8.76 -12.72 37.48
N ASP A 22 9.21 -13.67 36.67
CA ASP A 22 10.54 -14.26 36.81
C ASP A 22 11.16 -14.60 35.44
N CYS A 23 12.46 -14.35 35.29
CA CYS A 23 13.17 -14.47 34.03
C CYS A 23 13.68 -15.91 33.81
N GLY A 24 12.97 -16.70 33.01
CA GLY A 24 13.38 -18.05 32.60
C GLY A 24 13.66 -18.15 31.10
N MET A 25 14.89 -18.50 30.72
CA MET A 25 15.23 -18.84 29.33
C MET A 25 14.58 -20.17 28.93
N MET A 26 13.47 -20.08 28.20
CA MET A 26 12.96 -21.17 27.38
C MET A 26 13.44 -20.87 25.94
N GLY A 27 14.25 -21.69 25.28
CA GLY A 27 14.51 -23.11 25.47
C GLY A 27 14.07 -23.83 24.21
N ASP A 28 15.01 -24.41 23.45
CA ASP A 28 14.77 -24.96 22.12
C ASP A 28 13.96 -26.27 22.17
N ASP A 29 12.65 -26.16 22.38
CA ASP A 29 11.73 -27.28 22.32
C ASP A 29 10.69 -27.11 21.21
N SER A 30 10.63 -28.11 20.32
CA SER A 30 9.72 -28.12 19.18
C SER A 30 8.31 -28.47 19.64
N SER A 31 7.47 -27.45 19.89
CA SER A 31 6.08 -27.59 20.35
C SER A 31 5.10 -28.27 19.37
N LEU A 32 5.58 -28.91 18.30
CA LEU A 32 4.84 -29.96 17.60
C LEU A 32 5.08 -31.28 18.35
N GLY A 33 4.07 -31.68 19.14
CA GLY A 33 4.20 -32.67 20.21
C GLY A 33 4.98 -33.94 19.87
N LYS A 34 5.73 -34.44 20.86
CA LYS A 34 6.58 -35.65 20.80
C LYS A 34 5.95 -36.71 19.91
N ALA A 35 6.71 -37.18 18.92
CA ALA A 35 6.23 -38.11 17.91
C ALA A 35 5.67 -39.38 18.55
N ALA A 36 4.33 -39.44 18.66
CA ALA A 36 3.62 -40.65 19.00
C ALA A 36 3.77 -41.61 17.80
N THR A 37 4.77 -42.49 17.88
CA THR A 37 5.02 -43.52 16.88
C THR A 37 3.79 -44.43 16.82
N ILE A 38 2.98 -44.26 15.77
CA ILE A 38 1.77 -45.06 15.56
C ILE A 38 2.21 -46.50 15.35
N HIS A 39 2.03 -47.33 16.37
CA HIS A 39 2.50 -48.70 16.38
C HIS A 39 1.54 -49.57 15.56
N LEU A 40 1.85 -49.75 14.28
CA LEU A 40 1.03 -50.55 13.37
C LEU A 40 1.01 -52.04 13.79
N PRO A 41 -0.14 -52.73 13.64
CA PRO A 41 -0.19 -54.19 13.64
C PRO A 41 0.67 -54.78 12.52
N ALA A 42 1.25 -55.95 12.76
CA ALA A 42 2.21 -56.58 11.85
C ALA A 42 1.58 -56.95 10.50
N GLU A 43 0.30 -57.34 10.47
CA GLU A 43 -0.42 -57.67 9.24
C GLU A 43 -0.59 -56.46 8.30
N LEU A 44 -0.77 -55.26 8.86
CA LEU A 44 -0.99 -54.03 8.10
C LEU A 44 0.30 -53.36 7.65
N ALA A 45 1.44 -53.64 8.32
CA ALA A 45 2.74 -53.09 7.97
C ALA A 45 3.26 -53.56 6.60
N GLY A 46 2.78 -54.68 6.07
CA GLY A 46 3.14 -55.19 4.75
C GLY A 46 2.31 -54.65 3.58
N HIS A 47 1.24 -53.88 3.84
CA HIS A 47 0.29 -53.49 2.80
C HIS A 47 0.73 -52.21 2.07
N GLU A 48 0.96 -52.28 0.75
CA GLU A 48 1.56 -51.19 -0.05
C GLU A 48 0.82 -49.85 0.10
N VAL A 49 -0.52 -49.87 0.03
CA VAL A 49 -1.38 -48.68 0.21
C VAL A 49 -1.17 -48.03 1.59
N VAL A 50 -0.92 -48.84 2.62
CA VAL A 50 -0.70 -48.32 3.99
C VAL A 50 0.70 -47.71 4.11
N GLN A 51 1.71 -48.28 3.45
CA GLN A 51 3.04 -47.66 3.35
C GLN A 51 3.01 -46.35 2.56
N HIS A 52 2.20 -46.24 1.50
CA HIS A 52 1.99 -44.99 0.75
C HIS A 52 1.43 -43.88 1.65
N PHE A 53 0.32 -44.13 2.35
CA PHE A 53 -0.26 -43.16 3.29
C PHE A 53 0.71 -42.81 4.44
N LEU A 54 1.55 -43.75 4.89
CA LEU A 54 2.58 -43.47 5.90
C LEU A 54 3.75 -42.62 5.36
N ALA A 55 4.06 -42.70 4.06
CA ALA A 55 5.02 -41.79 3.41
C ALA A 55 4.42 -40.38 3.26
N GLU A 56 3.24 -40.26 2.65
CA GLU A 56 2.52 -38.99 2.52
C GLU A 56 2.32 -38.28 3.86
N ASN A 57 2.02 -39.04 4.93
CA ASN A 57 1.86 -38.48 6.27
C ASN A 57 3.18 -38.00 6.90
N ARG A 58 4.34 -38.56 6.52
CA ARG A 58 5.67 -38.04 6.91
C ARG A 58 5.98 -36.76 6.15
N ASP A 59 5.70 -36.73 4.85
CA ASP A 59 5.99 -35.60 3.97
C ASP A 59 5.10 -34.40 4.31
N LEU A 60 3.81 -34.62 4.59
CA LEU A 60 2.90 -33.60 5.13
C LEU A 60 3.40 -33.05 6.48
N LYS A 61 3.86 -33.92 7.39
CA LYS A 61 4.43 -33.48 8.68
C LYS A 61 5.71 -32.65 8.48
N GLU A 62 6.54 -32.99 7.51
CA GLU A 62 7.77 -32.26 7.19
C GLU A 62 7.46 -30.91 6.52
N ALA A 63 6.55 -30.87 5.53
CA ALA A 63 6.06 -29.62 4.94
C ALA A 63 5.47 -28.68 6.00
N ILE A 64 4.73 -29.21 6.98
CA ILE A 64 4.20 -28.43 8.11
C ILE A 64 5.34 -27.92 9.02
N ARG A 65 6.39 -28.71 9.30
CA ARG A 65 7.58 -28.23 10.04
C ARG A 65 8.27 -27.08 9.29
N GLN A 66 8.53 -27.26 8.00
CA GLN A 66 9.21 -26.27 7.16
C GLN A 66 8.39 -24.98 7.03
N SER A 67 7.08 -25.09 6.82
CA SER A 67 6.18 -23.93 6.80
C SER A 67 6.15 -23.18 8.13
N ASN A 68 6.15 -23.88 9.26
CA ASN A 68 6.21 -23.26 10.59
C ASN A 68 7.57 -22.62 10.88
N HIS A 69 8.67 -23.22 10.43
CA HIS A 69 10.00 -22.64 10.55
C HIS A 69 10.12 -21.36 9.70
N MET A 70 9.71 -21.40 8.43
CA MET A 70 9.65 -20.23 7.55
C MET A 70 8.80 -19.10 8.14
N LEU A 71 7.63 -19.42 8.72
CA LEU A 71 6.78 -18.42 9.37
C LEU A 71 7.45 -17.80 10.61
N ARG A 72 8.20 -18.58 11.40
CA ARG A 72 8.98 -18.07 12.54
C ARG A 72 10.12 -17.15 12.10
N GLU A 73 10.84 -17.49 11.03
CA GLU A 73 11.90 -16.60 10.51
C GLU A 73 11.31 -15.32 9.90
N ARG A 74 10.23 -15.40 9.10
CA ARG A 74 9.52 -14.20 8.61
C ARG A 74 8.98 -13.32 9.74
N TYR A 75 8.55 -13.91 10.86
CA TYR A 75 8.12 -13.15 12.04
C TYR A 75 9.30 -12.45 12.74
N LYS A 76 10.47 -13.09 12.84
CA LYS A 76 11.70 -12.44 13.34
C LYS A 76 12.14 -11.28 12.43
N GLU A 77 12.17 -11.48 11.12
CA GLU A 77 12.46 -10.44 10.13
C GLU A 77 11.50 -9.25 10.27
N PHE A 78 10.20 -9.51 10.43
CA PHE A 78 9.19 -8.48 10.63
C PHE A 78 9.40 -7.68 11.92
N LEU A 79 9.73 -8.35 13.04
CA LEU A 79 10.06 -7.68 14.30
C LEU A 79 11.34 -6.82 14.19
N GLN A 80 12.36 -7.32 13.49
CA GLN A 80 13.59 -6.55 13.23
C GLN A 80 13.30 -5.33 12.36
N PHE A 81 12.55 -5.49 11.27
CA PHE A 81 12.12 -4.39 10.41
C PHE A 81 11.29 -3.34 11.19
N GLN A 82 10.36 -3.79 12.05
CA GLN A 82 9.57 -2.89 12.90
C GLN A 82 10.44 -2.10 13.88
N ALA A 83 11.48 -2.73 14.45
CA ALA A 83 12.44 -2.07 15.34
C ALA A 83 13.27 -1.02 14.58
N SER A 84 13.92 -1.40 13.47
CA SER A 84 14.74 -0.47 12.67
C SER A 84 13.93 0.69 12.08
N HIS A 85 12.68 0.46 11.65
CA HIS A 85 11.79 1.53 11.20
C HIS A 85 11.37 2.49 12.35
N LYS A 86 11.28 1.99 13.59
CA LYS A 86 11.06 2.84 14.78
C LYS A 86 12.31 3.69 15.08
N GLU A 87 13.50 3.10 15.01
CA GLU A 87 14.77 3.79 15.19
C GLU A 87 15.01 4.86 14.11
N GLU A 88 14.73 4.55 12.83
CA GLU A 88 14.80 5.49 11.71
C GLU A 88 13.83 6.67 11.91
N LYS A 89 12.59 6.38 12.33
CA LYS A 89 11.60 7.42 12.64
C LYS A 89 12.04 8.33 13.80
N GLU A 90 12.66 7.76 14.84
CA GLU A 90 13.19 8.52 15.99
C GLU A 90 14.40 9.37 15.58
N PHE A 91 15.33 8.83 14.79
CA PHE A 91 16.44 9.57 14.19
C PHE A 91 15.94 10.73 13.30
N LEU A 92 15.00 10.47 12.41
CA LEU A 92 14.45 11.49 11.51
C LEU A 92 13.71 12.59 12.29
N MET A 93 13.01 12.23 13.38
CA MET A 93 12.38 13.19 14.28
C MET A 93 13.42 14.09 14.96
N LEU A 94 14.53 13.54 15.44
CA LEU A 94 15.65 14.30 16.01
C LEU A 94 16.26 15.25 14.96
N LYS A 95 16.46 14.79 13.72
CA LYS A 95 16.97 15.65 12.63
C LYS A 95 15.99 16.75 12.22
N PHE A 96 14.68 16.52 12.28
CA PHE A 96 13.71 17.60 12.12
C PHE A 96 13.75 18.61 13.28
N GLN A 97 14.00 18.18 14.52
CA GLN A 97 14.16 19.09 15.66
C GLN A 97 15.45 19.93 15.55
N GLU A 98 16.59 19.31 15.23
CA GLU A 98 17.86 19.99 14.94
C GLU A 98 17.68 21.05 13.84
N ALA A 99 17.09 20.66 12.70
CA ALA A 99 16.83 21.57 11.59
C ALA A 99 15.90 22.73 11.98
N ARG A 100 14.87 22.48 12.79
CA ARG A 100 13.96 23.54 13.26
C ARG A 100 14.69 24.55 14.16
N LEU A 101 15.53 24.09 15.08
CA LEU A 101 16.36 24.96 15.94
C LEU A 101 17.33 25.83 15.12
N VAL A 102 17.93 25.27 14.06
CA VAL A 102 18.79 26.04 13.13
C VAL A 102 17.98 27.08 12.36
N VAL A 103 16.78 26.75 11.88
CA VAL A 103 15.88 27.70 11.19
C VAL A 103 15.39 28.80 12.14
N GLU A 104 15.06 28.46 13.39
CA GLU A 104 14.71 29.42 14.45
C GLU A 104 15.88 30.37 14.73
N LYS A 105 17.10 29.87 14.92
CA LYS A 105 18.32 30.68 15.10
C LYS A 105 18.59 31.62 13.93
N LEU A 106 18.54 31.11 12.70
CA LEU A 106 18.70 31.92 11.48
C LEU A 106 17.56 32.93 11.29
N HIS A 107 16.36 32.67 11.83
CA HIS A 107 15.28 33.67 11.85
C HIS A 107 15.58 34.79 12.85
N LEU A 108 16.06 34.47 14.07
CA LEU A 108 16.46 35.48 15.06
C LEU A 108 17.57 36.37 14.49
N GLU A 109 18.64 35.76 13.95
CA GLU A 109 19.77 36.48 13.32
C GLU A 109 19.30 37.40 12.19
N ARG A 110 18.46 36.89 11.27
CA ARG A 110 17.88 37.69 10.18
C ARG A 110 17.06 38.88 10.70
N THR A 111 16.30 38.71 11.78
CA THR A 111 15.54 39.82 12.39
C THR A 111 16.42 40.81 13.16
N GLY A 112 17.53 40.36 13.74
CA GLY A 112 18.55 41.23 14.33
C GLY A 112 19.23 42.09 13.26
N LEU A 113 19.72 41.46 12.19
CA LEU A 113 20.33 42.14 11.04
C LEU A 113 19.34 43.11 10.36
N LYS A 114 18.05 42.74 10.24
CA LYS A 114 17.02 43.64 9.68
C LYS A 114 16.82 44.88 10.56
N LYS A 115 16.78 44.73 11.88
CA LYS A 115 16.71 45.87 12.82
C LYS A 115 17.95 46.75 12.77
N GLN A 116 19.14 46.15 12.68
CA GLN A 116 20.40 46.89 12.54
C GLN A 116 20.44 47.66 11.21
N LEU A 117 19.94 47.09 10.13
CA LEU A 117 19.80 47.78 8.83
C LEU A 117 18.77 48.92 8.92
N GLU A 118 17.62 48.72 9.55
CA GLU A 118 16.61 49.76 9.78
C GLU A 118 17.17 50.92 10.63
N GLN A 119 17.96 50.61 11.67
CA GLN A 119 18.67 51.60 12.49
C GLN A 119 19.72 52.36 11.68
N ALA A 120 20.57 51.67 10.92
CA ALA A 120 21.58 52.30 10.07
C ALA A 120 20.96 53.17 8.96
N VAL A 121 19.80 52.78 8.41
CA VAL A 121 19.05 53.62 7.46
C VAL A 121 18.51 54.88 8.16
N GLN A 122 17.92 54.76 9.36
CA GLN A 122 17.44 55.92 10.13
C GLN A 122 18.59 56.85 10.55
N GLU A 123 19.76 56.31 10.89
CA GLU A 123 20.96 57.12 11.17
C GLU A 123 21.47 57.83 9.90
N LEU A 124 21.48 57.16 8.75
CA LEU A 124 21.82 57.78 7.46
C LEU A 124 20.81 58.84 7.02
N GLU A 125 19.52 58.64 7.27
CA GLU A 125 18.47 59.64 7.03
C GLU A 125 18.65 60.86 7.93
N ARG A 126 18.85 60.66 9.24
CA ARG A 126 19.10 61.75 10.19
C ARG A 126 20.42 62.49 9.93
N LEU A 127 21.45 61.78 9.48
CA LEU A 127 22.72 62.39 9.04
C LEU A 127 22.55 63.16 7.73
N LYS A 128 21.75 62.65 6.78
CA LYS A 128 21.40 63.36 5.54
C LYS A 128 20.62 64.63 5.82
N GLU A 129 19.68 64.62 6.76
CA GLU A 129 18.99 65.83 7.25
C GLU A 129 19.98 66.82 7.91
N GLN A 130 20.97 66.32 8.67
CA GLN A 130 22.00 67.15 9.30
C GLN A 130 23.06 67.69 8.33
N LEU A 131 23.32 66.99 7.21
CA LEU A 131 24.21 67.44 6.13
C LEU A 131 23.51 68.25 5.05
N VAL A 132 22.18 68.40 5.10
CA VAL A 132 21.40 69.31 4.26
C VAL A 132 20.81 70.44 5.13
N PRO A 133 21.61 71.46 5.51
CA PRO A 133 21.04 72.77 5.76
C PRO A 133 20.40 73.28 4.45
N GLU A 134 19.45 74.21 4.51
CA GLU A 134 18.64 74.69 3.36
C GLU A 134 19.44 75.44 2.27
N MET A 135 20.75 75.55 2.45
CA MET A 135 21.72 76.23 1.57
C MET A 135 21.73 75.81 0.08
N PRO A 136 21.45 74.55 -0.32
CA PRO A 136 21.48 74.17 -1.73
C PRO A 136 20.43 74.89 -2.58
N GLN A 137 19.20 75.08 -2.08
CA GLN A 137 18.13 75.69 -2.87
C GLN A 137 18.39 77.19 -3.06
N GLN A 138 18.58 77.94 -1.98
CA GLN A 138 18.78 79.38 -2.07
C GLN A 138 20.08 79.79 -2.79
N LYS A 139 21.12 78.94 -2.79
CA LYS A 139 22.30 79.14 -3.66
C LYS A 139 22.06 78.74 -5.11
N LYS A 140 21.28 77.69 -5.37
CA LYS A 140 20.92 77.29 -6.73
C LYS A 140 20.04 78.34 -7.40
N GLU A 141 19.02 78.83 -6.70
CA GLU A 141 18.10 79.87 -7.18
C GLU A 141 18.89 81.15 -7.53
N ARG A 142 19.76 81.62 -6.63
CA ARG A 142 20.67 82.76 -6.92
C ARG A 142 21.56 82.50 -8.13
N LEU A 143 22.15 81.31 -8.27
CA LEU A 143 22.98 80.98 -9.43
C LEU A 143 22.15 80.84 -10.73
N GLU A 144 20.88 80.46 -10.66
CA GLU A 144 19.95 80.44 -11.80
C GLU A 144 19.49 81.86 -12.17
N GLU A 145 19.35 82.78 -11.20
CA GLU A 145 19.14 84.22 -11.42
C GLU A 145 20.40 84.90 -12.01
N ASP A 146 21.57 84.73 -11.40
CA ASP A 146 22.87 85.25 -11.87
C ASP A 146 23.15 84.82 -13.33
N LEU A 147 22.87 83.54 -13.66
CA LEU A 147 23.04 83.02 -15.03
C LEU A 147 22.05 83.65 -16.00
N LYS A 148 20.82 83.97 -15.56
CA LYS A 148 19.79 84.60 -16.37
C LYS A 148 20.10 86.09 -16.61
N GLU A 149 20.55 86.82 -15.59
CA GLU A 149 21.05 88.19 -15.75
C GLU A 149 22.25 88.23 -16.71
N LEU A 150 23.20 87.29 -16.59
CA LEU A 150 24.32 87.18 -17.52
C LEU A 150 23.88 86.84 -18.96
N GLN A 151 22.81 86.07 -19.16
CA GLN A 151 22.25 85.81 -20.49
C GLN A 151 21.55 87.05 -21.07
N GLU A 152 20.79 87.78 -20.26
CA GLU A 152 20.11 89.02 -20.69
C GLU A 152 21.13 90.12 -20.99
N ALA A 153 22.16 90.29 -20.16
CA ALA A 153 23.28 91.20 -20.41
C ALA A 153 24.06 90.84 -21.69
N ASN A 154 24.29 89.54 -21.95
CA ASN A 154 24.88 89.11 -23.23
C ASN A 154 23.99 89.45 -24.42
N GLN A 155 22.67 89.28 -24.33
CA GLN A 155 21.75 89.68 -25.40
C GLN A 155 21.73 91.20 -25.64
N VAL A 156 21.90 92.02 -24.60
CA VAL A 156 22.07 93.47 -24.74
C VAL A 156 23.39 93.79 -25.45
N LEU A 157 24.52 93.29 -24.93
CA LEU A 157 25.84 93.49 -25.55
C LEU A 157 25.92 92.97 -27.00
N GLN A 158 25.16 91.92 -27.33
CA GLN A 158 25.08 91.37 -28.68
C GLN A 158 24.19 92.21 -29.62
N LYS A 159 23.18 92.93 -29.10
CA LYS A 159 22.47 94.00 -29.84
C LYS A 159 23.35 95.22 -30.02
N ASP A 160 24.05 95.66 -28.98
CA ASP A 160 24.95 96.83 -29.03
C ASP A 160 26.11 96.57 -30.01
N LYS A 161 26.67 95.36 -30.02
CA LYS A 161 27.63 94.91 -31.04
C LYS A 161 27.07 95.03 -32.45
N LEU A 162 25.82 94.62 -32.68
CA LEU A 162 25.18 94.73 -34.00
C LEU A 162 24.89 96.19 -34.38
N ALA A 163 24.51 97.04 -33.43
CA ALA A 163 24.34 98.47 -33.63
C ALA A 163 25.67 99.15 -33.99
N LEU A 164 26.74 98.88 -33.24
CA LEU A 164 28.09 99.36 -33.53
C LEU A 164 28.64 98.82 -34.85
N GLN A 165 28.32 97.57 -35.23
CA GLN A 165 28.67 97.06 -36.57
C GLN A 165 27.89 97.76 -37.69
N ALA A 166 26.63 98.13 -37.47
CA ALA A 166 25.86 98.95 -38.41
C ALA A 166 26.40 100.39 -38.52
N GLU A 167 26.81 100.99 -37.40
CA GLU A 167 27.42 102.32 -37.33
C GLU A 167 28.81 102.33 -38.00
N ILE A 168 29.63 101.30 -37.79
CA ILE A 168 30.89 101.08 -38.53
C ILE A 168 30.61 100.93 -40.05
N CYS A 169 29.57 100.21 -40.45
CA CYS A 169 29.17 100.14 -41.86
C CYS A 169 28.75 101.51 -42.43
N ALA A 170 28.03 102.34 -41.67
CA ALA A 170 27.66 103.68 -42.09
C ALA A 170 28.89 104.60 -42.23
N LEU A 171 29.81 104.56 -41.27
CA LEU A 171 31.08 105.31 -41.31
C LEU A 171 31.99 104.84 -42.47
N GLN A 172 32.02 103.54 -42.77
CA GLN A 172 32.77 103.00 -43.92
C GLN A 172 32.14 103.39 -45.28
N GLN A 173 30.84 103.67 -45.32
CA GLN A 173 30.19 104.21 -46.52
C GLN A 173 30.45 105.72 -46.70
N ALA A 174 30.62 106.47 -45.59
CA ALA A 174 30.89 107.91 -45.62
C ALA A 174 32.31 108.31 -46.10
N VAL A 175 33.26 107.38 -46.22
CA VAL A 175 34.70 107.68 -46.49
C VAL A 175 35.14 107.35 -47.94
N LYS A 176 34.21 106.96 -48.83
CA LYS A 176 34.54 106.70 -50.26
C LYS A 176 34.49 107.97 -51.12
N GLY A 177 35.53 108.81 -51.07
CA GLY A 177 35.49 110.05 -51.87
C GLY A 177 36.69 110.97 -52.02
N THR A 178 37.97 110.55 -51.99
CA THR A 178 39.09 111.26 -52.68
C THR A 178 40.39 110.45 -52.74
N SER A 179 41.06 110.49 -53.89
CA SER A 179 42.51 110.22 -54.12
C SER A 179 43.17 111.53 -54.62
N PRO A 180 44.51 111.68 -54.81
CA PRO A 180 45.64 110.72 -54.74
C PRO A 180 46.59 111.04 -53.53
N THR A 181 47.95 111.03 -53.48
CA THR A 181 49.05 111.00 -54.47
C THR A 181 50.42 110.58 -53.88
N GLU A 182 51.29 110.05 -54.74
CA GLU A 182 52.77 110.14 -54.71
C GLU A 182 53.63 109.45 -53.60
N LYS A 183 54.94 109.72 -53.63
CA LYS A 183 56.11 108.86 -53.29
C LYS A 183 57.28 109.75 -52.75
N PRO A 184 58.51 109.25 -52.40
CA PRO A 184 58.92 108.06 -51.62
C PRO A 184 60.10 108.30 -50.62
N ALA A 185 60.58 107.22 -49.97
CA ALA A 185 62.01 106.87 -49.70
C ALA A 185 62.76 107.22 -48.38
N VAL A 186 63.87 106.47 -48.17
CA VAL A 186 65.04 106.66 -47.25
C VAL A 186 64.91 106.15 -45.79
N LYS A 187 65.91 105.56 -45.07
CA LYS A 187 67.11 104.65 -45.28
C LYS A 187 67.69 104.26 -43.86
N MET A 188 68.68 103.33 -43.78
CA MET A 188 69.73 103.17 -42.69
C MET A 188 69.30 102.51 -41.35
N LYS A 189 70.16 101.93 -40.45
CA LYS A 189 71.58 101.43 -40.37
C LYS A 189 71.73 100.56 -39.06
N GLU A 190 72.85 99.97 -38.59
CA GLU A 190 73.97 99.13 -39.17
C GLU A 190 75.16 98.96 -38.16
N ASN A 191 75.75 97.74 -38.02
CA ASN A 191 77.09 97.39 -37.41
C ASN A 191 77.32 97.63 -35.89
N GLY A 192 78.42 97.19 -35.22
CA GLY A 192 79.70 96.57 -35.67
C GLY A 192 80.63 96.01 -34.54
N VAL A 193 81.94 95.86 -34.84
CA VAL A 193 83.04 95.25 -34.01
C VAL A 193 84.36 96.06 -34.18
N ALA A 194 85.32 96.08 -33.23
CA ALA A 194 86.61 96.82 -33.29
C ALA A 194 87.75 96.24 -32.38
N GLU A 195 89.03 96.65 -32.58
CA GLU A 195 90.25 96.14 -31.88
C GLU A 195 91.46 97.15 -31.93
N GLU A 196 92.73 96.70 -31.81
CA GLU A 196 94.05 97.36 -32.12
C GLU A 196 94.87 98.15 -31.03
N GLN A 197 96.19 98.39 -31.27
CA GLN A 197 97.23 98.87 -30.28
C GLN A 197 98.55 99.51 -30.86
N PRO A 198 98.99 100.74 -30.43
CA PRO A 198 100.40 101.27 -30.55
C PRO A 198 100.91 102.07 -29.29
N VAL A 199 102.19 102.34 -28.92
CA VAL A 199 103.61 102.09 -29.35
C VAL A 199 104.35 103.16 -30.19
N GLU A 200 105.38 103.89 -29.64
CA GLU A 200 106.52 104.57 -30.35
C GLU A 200 107.69 105.16 -29.45
N LEU A 201 108.64 106.01 -29.95
CA LEU A 201 110.07 106.17 -29.51
C LEU A 201 110.76 107.58 -29.74
N GLU A 202 111.94 107.93 -29.15
CA GLU A 202 112.80 109.14 -29.52
C GLU A 202 114.34 109.17 -29.07
N SER A 203 115.05 110.35 -29.08
CA SER A 203 116.52 110.62 -29.29
C SER A 203 117.12 111.83 -28.45
N LEU A 204 118.34 112.45 -28.53
CA LEU A 204 119.80 112.14 -28.82
C LEU A 204 120.80 113.32 -28.42
N GLN A 205 122.14 113.06 -28.31
CA GLN A 205 123.35 113.98 -28.38
C GLN A 205 123.64 115.05 -27.26
N GLY A 206 124.85 115.66 -27.05
CA GLY A 206 126.26 115.48 -27.52
C GLY A 206 127.27 116.67 -27.21
N SER A 207 128.61 116.49 -27.36
CA SER A 207 129.76 117.49 -27.23
C SER A 207 130.27 117.84 -25.78
N GLY A 208 131.41 118.51 -25.45
CA GLY A 208 132.59 119.15 -26.14
C GLY A 208 133.69 119.69 -25.14
N ALA A 209 134.90 120.17 -25.55
CA ALA A 209 136.02 120.58 -24.62
C ALA A 209 137.21 121.45 -25.18
N ARG A 210 138.15 121.89 -24.29
CA ARG A 210 139.58 122.39 -24.46
C ARG A 210 139.85 123.92 -24.67
N ASN A 211 141.02 124.56 -24.37
CA ASN A 211 142.18 124.41 -23.42
C ASN A 211 143.14 125.66 -23.46
N SER A 212 144.17 125.71 -22.58
CA SER A 212 145.51 126.44 -22.68
C SER A 212 145.60 127.96 -22.38
N SER A 213 146.73 128.58 -21.97
CA SER A 213 147.96 128.16 -21.22
C SER A 213 148.96 129.33 -20.98
N GLY A 214 149.73 129.32 -19.88
CA GLY A 214 151.08 129.95 -19.80
C GLY A 214 151.35 131.07 -18.76
N GLN A 215 152.43 130.89 -17.97
CA GLN A 215 153.49 131.85 -17.52
C GLN A 215 153.15 133.24 -16.91
N ASP A 216 153.87 133.81 -15.92
CA ASP A 216 154.94 133.28 -15.07
C ASP A 216 155.00 133.93 -13.66
N GLN A 217 155.15 133.09 -12.64
CA GLN A 217 155.78 133.26 -11.32
C GLN A 217 156.06 134.68 -10.77
N ALA A 218 155.00 135.46 -10.53
CA ALA A 218 154.97 136.55 -9.54
C ALA A 218 153.60 136.67 -8.85
N GLU A 219 152.52 136.40 -9.59
CA GLU A 219 151.13 136.42 -9.10
C GLU A 219 150.65 135.06 -8.51
N GLU A 220 151.59 134.14 -8.28
CA GLU A 220 151.38 132.74 -7.85
C GLU A 220 150.44 132.59 -6.63
N LEU A 221 150.40 133.59 -5.74
CA LEU A 221 149.56 133.58 -4.53
C LEU A 221 148.14 134.11 -4.75
N CYS A 222 147.85 134.82 -5.84
CA CYS A 222 146.49 135.32 -6.14
C CYS A 222 145.70 134.36 -7.03
N LYS A 223 146.38 133.56 -7.89
CA LYS A 223 145.72 132.61 -8.79
C LYS A 223 145.01 131.47 -8.04
N ARG A 224 145.69 130.90 -7.05
CA ARG A 224 145.22 129.75 -6.25
C ARG A 224 143.99 130.04 -5.37
N LEU A 225 143.60 131.31 -5.20
CA LEU A 225 142.35 131.68 -4.53
C LEU A 225 141.16 131.59 -5.50
N LYS A 226 141.29 132.12 -6.72
CA LYS A 226 140.22 132.02 -7.74
C LYS A 226 139.99 130.60 -8.20
N GLU A 227 141.06 129.84 -8.41
CA GLU A 227 140.96 128.42 -8.80
C GLU A 227 140.12 127.61 -7.80
N VAL A 228 140.25 127.88 -6.50
CA VAL A 228 139.44 127.25 -5.43
C VAL A 228 137.99 127.76 -5.39
N GLU A 229 137.72 129.03 -5.72
CA GLU A 229 136.35 129.55 -5.83
C GLU A 229 135.62 128.96 -7.05
N ASP A 230 136.30 128.88 -8.20
CA ASP A 230 135.78 128.31 -9.44
C ASP A 230 135.53 126.80 -9.29
N GLU A 231 136.47 126.04 -8.69
CA GLU A 231 136.27 124.63 -8.30
C GLU A 231 135.09 124.46 -7.34
N SER A 232 134.96 125.34 -6.34
CA SER A 232 133.84 125.31 -5.38
C SER A 232 132.49 125.61 -6.04
N SER A 233 132.46 126.40 -7.11
CA SER A 233 131.24 126.66 -7.90
C SER A 233 130.89 125.47 -8.81
N SER A 234 131.88 124.88 -9.47
CA SER A 234 131.73 123.70 -10.33
C SER A 234 131.21 122.50 -9.54
N LEU A 235 131.80 122.22 -8.37
CA LEU A 235 131.33 121.16 -7.47
C LEU A 235 129.90 121.42 -6.96
N ARG A 236 129.52 122.68 -6.71
CA ARG A 236 128.13 123.04 -6.35
C ARG A 236 127.14 122.78 -7.48
N GLN A 237 127.51 123.04 -8.73
CA GLN A 237 126.66 122.77 -9.88
C GLN A 237 126.57 121.27 -10.21
N GLN A 238 127.65 120.51 -10.06
CA GLN A 238 127.63 119.04 -10.13
C GLN A 238 126.76 118.43 -9.02
N LEU A 239 126.80 118.98 -7.80
CA LEU A 239 125.92 118.57 -6.71
C LEU A 239 124.44 118.92 -7.01
N ALA A 240 124.17 119.99 -7.76
CA ALA A 240 122.82 120.35 -8.18
C ALA A 240 122.29 119.41 -9.27
N SER A 241 123.06 119.12 -10.32
CA SER A 241 122.65 118.17 -11.36
C SER A 241 122.48 116.76 -10.79
N ALA A 242 123.37 116.30 -9.91
CA ALA A 242 123.21 115.03 -9.22
C ALA A 242 121.96 114.99 -8.30
N ARG A 243 121.54 116.12 -7.73
CA ARG A 243 120.27 116.23 -6.99
C ARG A 243 119.05 116.18 -7.90
N GLU A 244 119.09 116.83 -9.06
CA GLU A 244 118.01 116.75 -10.05
C GLU A 244 117.89 115.35 -10.66
N GLU A 245 119.01 114.67 -10.89
CA GLU A 245 119.05 113.26 -11.30
C GLU A 245 118.50 112.35 -10.18
N LEU A 246 118.87 112.55 -8.92
CA LEU A 246 118.28 111.82 -7.79
C LEU A 246 116.77 112.07 -7.64
N VAL A 247 116.28 113.30 -7.85
CA VAL A 247 114.84 113.60 -7.84
C VAL A 247 114.13 112.93 -9.01
N ARG A 248 114.73 112.91 -10.21
CA ARG A 248 114.18 112.25 -11.39
C ARG A 248 114.16 110.73 -11.23
N LEU A 249 115.20 110.15 -10.65
CA LEU A 249 115.30 108.73 -10.32
C LEU A 249 114.31 108.35 -9.21
N ALA A 250 114.12 109.18 -8.18
CA ALA A 250 113.12 108.95 -7.13
C ALA A 250 111.67 109.07 -7.66
N ALA A 251 111.41 109.99 -8.60
CA ALA A 251 110.12 110.08 -9.27
C ALA A 251 109.86 108.83 -10.15
N TRP A 252 110.87 108.36 -10.87
CA TRP A 252 110.81 107.13 -11.67
C TRP A 252 110.72 105.85 -10.81
N GLU A 253 111.40 105.81 -9.66
CA GLU A 253 111.26 104.76 -8.64
C GLU A 253 109.83 104.73 -8.10
N HIS A 254 109.26 105.89 -7.75
CA HIS A 254 107.87 105.99 -7.29
C HIS A 254 106.86 105.60 -8.39
N GLU A 255 107.08 106.02 -9.65
CA GLU A 255 106.22 105.65 -10.78
C GLU A 255 106.29 104.14 -11.09
N THR A 256 107.49 103.56 -11.17
CA THR A 256 107.66 102.11 -11.35
C THR A 256 107.13 101.33 -10.14
N GLN A 257 107.24 101.86 -8.91
CA GLN A 257 106.64 101.26 -7.72
C GLN A 257 105.10 101.34 -7.73
N GLN A 258 104.49 102.41 -8.26
CA GLN A 258 103.05 102.48 -8.48
C GLN A 258 102.58 101.53 -9.59
N GLN A 259 103.35 101.39 -10.68
CA GLN A 259 103.08 100.40 -11.73
C GLN A 259 103.16 98.97 -11.15
N LEU A 260 104.19 98.65 -10.35
CA LEU A 260 104.33 97.37 -9.65
C LEU A 260 103.19 97.12 -8.66
N GLN A 261 102.76 98.12 -7.88
CA GLN A 261 101.58 97.98 -7.00
C GLN A 261 100.28 97.75 -7.79
N THR A 262 100.14 98.37 -8.96
CA THR A 262 98.96 98.19 -9.84
C THR A 262 98.94 96.80 -10.46
N LEU A 263 100.08 96.33 -10.97
CA LEU A 263 100.25 94.98 -11.49
C LEU A 263 100.09 93.92 -10.38
N SER A 264 100.56 94.19 -9.15
CA SER A 264 100.34 93.31 -8.00
C SER A 264 98.85 93.15 -7.70
N LYS A 265 98.09 94.25 -7.64
CA LYS A 265 96.63 94.22 -7.43
C LYS A 265 95.87 93.53 -8.56
N GLN A 266 96.32 93.70 -9.81
CA GLN A 266 95.75 92.97 -10.95
C GLN A 266 96.05 91.47 -10.88
N LEU A 267 97.24 91.08 -10.40
CA LEU A 267 97.61 89.68 -10.19
C LEU A 267 96.86 89.05 -9.01
N GLU A 268 96.61 89.81 -7.95
CA GLU A 268 95.78 89.43 -6.80
C GLU A 268 94.32 89.23 -7.25
N GLN A 269 93.70 90.22 -7.93
CA GLN A 269 92.34 90.11 -8.47
C GLN A 269 92.20 88.94 -9.45
N ALA A 270 93.15 88.76 -10.38
CA ALA A 270 93.15 87.61 -11.28
C ALA A 270 93.35 86.27 -10.55
N GLY A 271 93.99 86.29 -9.37
CA GLY A 271 94.08 85.16 -8.45
C GLY A 271 92.74 84.85 -7.76
N GLU A 272 92.05 85.88 -7.27
CA GLU A 272 90.72 85.78 -6.66
C GLU A 272 89.65 85.35 -7.68
N ASP A 273 89.63 85.94 -8.87
CA ASP A 273 88.72 85.58 -9.96
C ASP A 273 88.95 84.12 -10.39
N LYS A 274 90.22 83.70 -10.53
CA LYS A 274 90.59 82.31 -10.80
C LYS A 274 90.18 81.36 -9.68
N ALA A 275 90.26 81.77 -8.42
CA ALA A 275 89.79 80.99 -7.28
C ALA A 275 88.26 80.89 -7.25
N SER A 276 87.55 81.98 -7.56
CA SER A 276 86.10 82.08 -7.67
C SER A 276 85.56 81.20 -8.80
N VAL A 277 86.11 81.31 -10.02
CA VAL A 277 85.77 80.44 -11.16
C VAL A 277 86.09 78.98 -10.85
N LYS A 278 87.22 78.68 -10.19
CA LYS A 278 87.52 77.31 -9.74
C LYS A 278 86.49 76.80 -8.73
N ALA A 279 86.04 77.64 -7.80
CA ALA A 279 85.00 77.28 -6.82
C ALA A 279 83.64 77.05 -7.51
N GLN A 280 83.23 77.91 -8.45
CA GLN A 280 82.02 77.74 -9.25
C GLN A 280 82.06 76.46 -10.09
N VAL A 281 83.16 76.19 -10.79
CA VAL A 281 83.35 74.93 -11.55
C VAL A 281 83.31 73.71 -10.61
N THR A 282 83.86 73.82 -9.39
CA THR A 282 83.80 72.74 -8.39
C THR A 282 82.37 72.53 -7.87
N SER A 283 81.60 73.60 -7.66
CA SER A 283 80.17 73.53 -7.29
C SER A 283 79.36 72.86 -8.39
N LEU A 284 79.48 73.34 -9.62
CA LEU A 284 78.76 72.81 -10.78
C LEU A 284 79.12 71.34 -11.08
N LEU A 285 80.37 70.92 -10.83
CA LEU A 285 80.75 69.50 -10.89
C LEU A 285 80.12 68.68 -9.77
N GLY A 286 80.02 69.22 -8.55
CA GLY A 286 79.32 68.59 -7.43
C GLY A 286 77.81 68.47 -7.66
N GLU A 287 77.18 69.53 -8.16
CA GLU A 287 75.76 69.57 -8.55
C GLU A 287 75.46 68.62 -9.71
N LEU A 288 76.35 68.55 -10.71
CA LEU A 288 76.26 67.59 -11.81
C LEU A 288 76.38 66.15 -11.27
N GLN A 289 77.37 65.87 -10.42
CA GLN A 289 77.56 64.55 -9.81
C GLN A 289 76.36 64.17 -8.94
N GLU A 290 75.81 65.08 -8.15
CA GLU A 290 74.59 64.82 -7.36
C GLU A 290 73.39 64.57 -8.28
N SER A 291 73.24 65.33 -9.37
CA SER A 291 72.17 65.11 -10.35
C SER A 291 72.30 63.76 -11.06
N GLN A 292 73.52 63.29 -11.31
CA GLN A 292 73.82 61.97 -11.86
C GLN A 292 73.45 60.88 -10.86
N SER A 293 73.88 60.97 -9.60
CA SER A 293 73.51 59.98 -8.58
C SER A 293 71.99 59.96 -8.30
N ARG A 294 71.31 61.12 -8.28
CA ARG A 294 69.84 61.20 -8.17
C ARG A 294 69.13 60.61 -9.40
N LEU A 295 69.69 60.75 -10.59
CA LEU A 295 69.19 60.11 -11.80
C LEU A 295 69.41 58.59 -11.74
N GLU A 296 70.59 58.14 -11.33
CA GLU A 296 70.92 56.72 -11.16
C GLU A 296 69.95 56.04 -10.18
N THR A 297 69.72 56.61 -8.99
CA THR A 297 68.74 56.07 -8.04
C THR A 297 67.33 56.05 -8.62
N CYS A 298 66.89 57.13 -9.27
CA CYS A 298 65.56 57.19 -9.90
C CYS A 298 65.41 56.16 -11.04
N THR A 299 66.45 55.93 -11.86
CA THR A 299 66.40 54.86 -12.88
C THR A 299 66.42 53.46 -12.29
N GLN A 300 67.02 53.28 -11.11
CA GLN A 300 67.02 52.00 -10.40
C GLN A 300 65.66 51.71 -9.75
N GLU A 301 65.10 52.69 -9.02
CA GLU A 301 63.73 52.65 -8.50
C GLU A 301 62.71 52.38 -9.62
N LYS A 302 62.88 53.01 -10.79
CA LYS A 302 62.05 52.75 -11.96
C LYS A 302 62.12 51.29 -12.41
N LYS A 303 63.32 50.69 -12.53
CA LYS A 303 63.45 49.26 -12.91
C LYS A 303 62.78 48.36 -11.88
N GLU A 304 62.98 48.62 -10.59
CA GLU A 304 62.37 47.85 -9.50
C GLU A 304 60.83 47.97 -9.51
N LEU A 305 60.28 49.14 -9.85
CA LEU A 305 58.84 49.31 -10.07
C LEU A 305 58.35 48.58 -11.33
N GLU A 306 59.07 48.63 -12.44
CA GLU A 306 58.75 47.88 -13.67
C GLU A 306 58.79 46.36 -13.43
N GLU A 307 59.74 45.86 -12.65
CA GLU A 307 59.83 44.46 -12.23
C GLU A 307 58.71 44.06 -11.28
N ARG A 308 58.38 44.90 -10.29
CA ARG A 308 57.25 44.68 -9.37
C ARG A 308 55.91 44.66 -10.11
N VAL A 309 55.73 45.53 -11.11
CA VAL A 309 54.53 45.57 -11.98
C VAL A 309 54.47 44.32 -12.87
N ARG A 310 55.58 43.91 -13.49
CA ARG A 310 55.67 42.69 -14.31
C ARG A 310 55.30 41.45 -13.50
N ALA A 311 55.93 41.27 -12.34
CA ALA A 311 55.64 40.17 -11.43
C ALA A 311 54.22 40.22 -10.83
N ALA A 312 53.61 41.41 -10.71
CA ALA A 312 52.20 41.54 -10.33
C ALA A 312 51.27 41.10 -11.48
N GLY A 313 51.57 41.47 -12.72
CA GLY A 313 50.84 41.00 -13.91
C GLY A 313 50.91 39.48 -14.08
N GLU A 314 52.10 38.88 -13.88
CA GLU A 314 52.29 37.42 -13.90
C GLU A 314 51.45 36.71 -12.81
N ARG A 315 51.41 37.26 -11.59
CA ARG A 315 50.55 36.76 -10.51
C ARG A 315 49.06 36.89 -10.83
N LEU A 316 48.62 38.00 -11.43
CA LEU A 316 47.23 38.18 -11.86
C LEU A 316 46.85 37.14 -12.92
N GLN A 317 47.67 36.98 -13.97
CA GLN A 317 47.44 35.95 -14.99
C GLN A 317 47.42 34.52 -14.44
N HIS A 318 48.15 34.23 -13.35
CA HIS A 318 48.08 32.94 -12.67
C HIS A 318 46.73 32.76 -11.97
N LEU A 319 46.31 33.76 -11.19
CA LEU A 319 45.03 33.75 -10.46
C LEU A 319 43.81 33.70 -11.40
N GLU A 320 43.87 34.39 -12.55
CA GLU A 320 42.86 34.30 -13.61
C GLU A 320 42.73 32.88 -14.16
N LYS A 321 43.86 32.22 -14.48
CA LYS A 321 43.87 30.82 -14.95
C LYS A 321 43.36 29.84 -13.88
N GLU A 322 43.68 30.05 -12.61
CA GLU A 322 43.10 29.26 -11.51
C GLU A 322 41.59 29.52 -11.32
N ALA A 323 41.12 30.75 -11.53
CA ALA A 323 39.71 31.09 -11.44
C ALA A 323 38.93 30.45 -12.60
N GLU A 324 39.44 30.50 -13.83
CA GLU A 324 38.91 29.76 -14.97
C GLU A 324 38.87 28.24 -14.69
N ALA A 325 39.96 27.67 -14.17
CA ALA A 325 40.05 26.23 -13.88
C ALA A 325 39.00 25.81 -12.84
N ARG A 326 38.85 26.58 -11.75
CA ARG A 326 37.81 26.37 -10.74
C ARG A 326 36.40 26.54 -11.32
N THR A 327 36.15 27.53 -12.16
CA THR A 327 34.85 27.70 -12.84
C THR A 327 34.52 26.51 -13.75
N LYS A 328 35.50 26.01 -14.52
CA LYS A 328 35.35 24.82 -15.37
C LYS A 328 35.06 23.57 -14.53
N GLN A 329 35.79 23.38 -13.42
CA GLN A 329 35.54 22.30 -12.45
C GLN A 329 34.14 22.37 -11.84
N HIS A 330 33.71 23.54 -11.38
CA HIS A 330 32.37 23.74 -10.81
C HIS A 330 31.26 23.52 -11.85
N SER A 331 31.47 23.90 -13.11
CA SER A 331 30.50 23.59 -14.19
C SER A 331 30.30 22.08 -14.34
N VAL A 332 31.39 21.31 -14.44
CA VAL A 332 31.32 19.84 -14.56
C VAL A 332 30.65 19.21 -13.33
N GLN A 333 30.91 19.71 -12.12
CA GLN A 333 30.22 19.26 -10.91
C GLN A 333 28.72 19.58 -10.93
N VAL A 334 28.33 20.78 -11.37
CA VAL A 334 26.92 21.17 -11.53
C VAL A 334 26.22 20.31 -12.57
N ASP A 335 26.86 20.01 -13.71
CA ASP A 335 26.28 19.16 -14.76
C ASP A 335 26.21 17.68 -14.34
N GLN A 336 27.17 17.20 -13.55
CA GLN A 336 27.10 15.88 -12.91
C GLN A 336 25.93 15.79 -11.90
N LEU A 337 25.73 16.82 -11.07
CA LEU A 337 24.59 16.90 -10.13
C LEU A 337 23.25 17.00 -10.88
N ARG A 338 23.17 17.77 -11.97
CA ARG A 338 21.98 17.83 -12.85
C ARG A 338 21.63 16.46 -13.41
N LEU A 339 22.62 15.70 -13.90
CA LEU A 339 22.41 14.34 -14.40
C LEU A 339 21.96 13.38 -13.28
N GLN A 340 22.51 13.50 -12.07
CA GLN A 340 22.06 12.71 -10.92
C GLN A 340 20.60 13.03 -10.57
N VAL A 341 20.20 14.30 -10.53
CA VAL A 341 18.80 14.72 -10.29
C VAL A 341 17.90 14.17 -11.39
N GLN A 342 18.25 14.32 -12.67
CA GLN A 342 17.46 13.80 -13.80
C GLN A 342 17.29 12.28 -13.73
N ASN A 343 18.34 11.53 -13.36
CA ASN A 343 18.27 10.09 -13.17
C ASN A 343 17.32 9.71 -12.03
N LEU A 344 17.43 10.37 -10.86
CA LEU A 344 16.55 10.14 -9.71
C LEU A 344 15.09 10.52 -10.01
N GLU A 345 14.84 11.62 -10.72
CA GLU A 345 13.51 11.99 -11.21
C GLU A 345 12.92 10.96 -12.18
N SER A 346 13.76 10.36 -13.04
CA SER A 346 13.32 9.31 -13.96
C SER A 346 12.94 8.02 -13.22
N ALA A 347 13.74 7.60 -12.23
CA ALA A 347 13.45 6.45 -11.38
C ALA A 347 12.18 6.69 -10.54
N LEU A 348 12.04 7.86 -9.91
CA LEU A 348 10.85 8.25 -9.16
C LEU A 348 9.58 8.29 -10.03
N ARG A 349 9.70 8.60 -11.33
CA ARG A 349 8.58 8.54 -12.28
C ARG A 349 8.15 7.10 -12.57
N VAL A 350 9.11 6.19 -12.75
CA VAL A 350 8.84 4.75 -12.93
C VAL A 350 8.23 4.14 -11.67
N GLU A 351 8.77 4.42 -10.49
CA GLU A 351 8.22 3.97 -9.20
C GLU A 351 6.80 4.47 -8.96
N ARG A 352 6.51 5.74 -9.28
CA ARG A 352 5.14 6.27 -9.22
C ARG A 352 4.20 5.54 -10.19
N GLN A 353 4.65 5.24 -11.41
CA GLN A 353 3.86 4.46 -12.36
C GLN A 353 3.58 3.05 -11.82
N SER A 354 4.62 2.34 -11.37
CA SER A 354 4.55 1.02 -10.73
C SER A 354 3.54 1.00 -9.57
N ALA A 355 3.66 1.92 -8.63
CA ALA A 355 2.74 2.04 -7.49
C ALA A 355 1.27 2.28 -7.90
N THR A 356 1.00 3.01 -9.00
CA THR A 356 -0.38 3.14 -9.51
C THR A 356 -0.89 1.88 -10.20
N GLU A 357 0.00 1.02 -10.70
CA GLU A 357 -0.36 -0.26 -11.31
C GLU A 357 -0.62 -1.32 -10.25
N GLU A 358 0.23 -1.43 -9.23
CA GLU A 358 -0.03 -2.30 -8.07
C GLU A 358 -1.29 -1.89 -7.32
N LYS A 359 -1.58 -0.58 -7.21
CA LYS A 359 -2.87 -0.11 -6.69
C LYS A 359 -4.06 -0.55 -7.56
N ARG A 360 -3.90 -0.65 -8.88
CA ARG A 360 -4.93 -1.17 -9.79
C ARG A 360 -5.09 -2.69 -9.67
N LYS A 361 -3.99 -3.45 -9.58
CA LYS A 361 -3.99 -4.90 -9.34
C LYS A 361 -4.65 -5.25 -7.99
N LEU A 362 -4.32 -4.51 -6.93
CA LEU A 362 -4.96 -4.66 -5.61
C LEU A 362 -6.47 -4.39 -5.68
N ALA A 363 -6.90 -3.34 -6.36
CA ALA A 363 -8.33 -3.05 -6.53
C ALA A 363 -9.06 -4.15 -7.33
N GLN A 364 -8.43 -4.70 -8.37
CA GLN A 364 -8.97 -5.85 -9.13
C GLN A 364 -9.07 -7.11 -8.25
N LEU A 365 -8.03 -7.42 -7.47
CA LEU A 365 -8.03 -8.56 -6.55
C LEU A 365 -9.08 -8.40 -5.43
N GLN A 366 -9.27 -7.18 -4.93
CA GLN A 366 -10.35 -6.86 -3.98
C GLN A 366 -11.73 -7.13 -4.60
N VAL A 367 -11.99 -6.68 -5.84
CA VAL A 367 -13.26 -6.95 -6.53
C VAL A 367 -13.47 -8.45 -6.74
N ALA A 368 -12.45 -9.17 -7.23
CA ALA A 368 -12.52 -10.61 -7.44
C ALA A 368 -12.77 -11.40 -6.13
N TYR A 369 -12.16 -10.98 -5.02
CA TYR A 369 -12.41 -11.58 -3.70
C TYR A 369 -13.86 -11.37 -3.23
N HIS A 370 -14.43 -10.18 -3.40
CA HIS A 370 -15.83 -9.91 -3.05
C HIS A 370 -16.80 -10.68 -3.96
N GLN A 371 -16.47 -10.86 -5.24
CA GLN A 371 -17.25 -11.68 -6.17
C GLN A 371 -17.25 -13.15 -5.75
N LEU A 372 -16.08 -13.75 -5.52
CA LEU A 372 -15.96 -15.13 -5.07
C LEU A 372 -16.68 -15.38 -3.72
N PHE A 373 -16.64 -14.40 -2.80
CA PHE A 373 -17.38 -14.47 -1.54
C PHE A 373 -18.90 -14.46 -1.75
N GLN A 374 -19.41 -13.62 -2.67
CA GLN A 374 -20.83 -13.57 -3.03
C GLN A 374 -21.29 -14.85 -3.74
N GLU A 375 -20.47 -15.41 -4.63
CA GLU A 375 -20.71 -16.70 -5.29
C GLU A 375 -20.77 -17.85 -4.29
N TYR A 376 -19.84 -17.88 -3.32
CA TYR A 376 -19.78 -18.90 -2.27
C TYR A 376 -20.98 -18.84 -1.29
N ASP A 377 -21.35 -17.63 -0.83
CA ASP A 377 -22.53 -17.42 0.01
C ASP A 377 -23.84 -17.77 -0.75
N SER A 378 -23.91 -17.44 -2.05
CA SER A 378 -25.03 -17.84 -2.91
C SER A 378 -25.09 -19.36 -3.11
N HIS A 379 -23.95 -20.02 -3.29
CA HIS A 379 -23.84 -21.48 -3.41
C HIS A 379 -24.29 -22.18 -2.12
N ILE A 380 -23.89 -21.69 -0.93
CA ILE A 380 -24.36 -22.23 0.35
C ILE A 380 -25.88 -22.12 0.46
N LYS A 381 -26.47 -20.96 0.11
CA LYS A 381 -27.91 -20.76 0.15
C LYS A 381 -28.65 -21.71 -0.80
N ALA A 382 -28.18 -21.82 -2.05
CA ALA A 382 -28.73 -22.76 -3.03
C ALA A 382 -28.60 -24.22 -2.58
N SER A 383 -27.48 -24.62 -1.96
CA SER A 383 -27.29 -25.97 -1.40
C SER A 383 -28.30 -26.25 -0.29
N LEU A 384 -28.46 -25.33 0.68
CA LEU A 384 -29.42 -25.46 1.78
C LEU A 384 -30.88 -25.44 1.33
N GLU A 385 -31.20 -24.77 0.21
CA GLU A 385 -32.53 -24.84 -0.41
C GLU A 385 -32.74 -26.15 -1.16
N ASN A 386 -31.73 -26.63 -1.89
CA ASN A 386 -31.78 -27.92 -2.58
C ASN A 386 -31.85 -29.10 -1.60
N GLU A 387 -31.15 -29.05 -0.47
CA GLU A 387 -31.25 -30.03 0.63
C GLU A 387 -32.67 -30.09 1.21
N LYS A 388 -33.32 -28.95 1.44
CA LYS A 388 -34.73 -28.90 1.90
C LYS A 388 -35.70 -29.43 0.84
N TRP A 389 -35.47 -29.13 -0.44
CA TRP A 389 -36.24 -29.72 -1.54
C TRP A 389 -36.05 -31.22 -1.63
N SER A 390 -34.82 -31.72 -1.45
CA SER A 390 -34.51 -33.15 -1.44
C SER A 390 -35.19 -33.86 -0.27
N GLN A 391 -35.08 -33.32 0.95
CA GLN A 391 -35.80 -33.81 2.13
C GLN A 391 -37.32 -33.82 1.93
N GLY A 392 -37.87 -32.79 1.27
CA GLY A 392 -39.30 -32.72 0.92
C GLY A 392 -39.74 -33.73 -0.15
N LEU A 393 -38.82 -34.18 -1.01
CA LEU A 393 -39.03 -35.27 -1.96
C LEU A 393 -38.89 -36.64 -1.27
N ASP A 394 -37.91 -36.82 -0.39
CA ASP A 394 -37.69 -38.05 0.38
C ASP A 394 -38.89 -38.37 1.30
N VAL A 395 -39.44 -37.35 2.00
CA VAL A 395 -40.67 -37.51 2.79
C VAL A 395 -41.84 -37.95 1.93
N ARG A 396 -42.04 -37.35 0.75
CA ARG A 396 -43.09 -37.76 -0.20
C ARG A 396 -42.85 -39.15 -0.79
N ALA A 397 -41.60 -39.55 -1.00
CA ALA A 397 -41.26 -40.89 -1.44
C ALA A 397 -41.57 -41.93 -0.34
N ALA A 398 -41.33 -41.60 0.92
CA ALA A 398 -41.72 -42.42 2.07
C ALA A 398 -43.26 -42.51 2.19
N GLU A 399 -43.99 -41.39 2.12
CA GLU A 399 -45.47 -41.35 2.12
C GLU A 399 -46.08 -42.23 1.03
N LEU A 400 -45.53 -42.16 -0.20
CA LEU A 400 -45.98 -42.99 -1.32
C LEU A 400 -45.59 -44.47 -1.17
N SER A 401 -44.45 -44.76 -0.54
CA SER A 401 -44.02 -46.14 -0.26
C SER A 401 -44.90 -46.79 0.82
N GLU A 402 -45.29 -46.05 1.85
CA GLU A 402 -46.23 -46.51 2.87
C GLU A 402 -47.62 -46.74 2.27
N GLN A 403 -48.12 -45.83 1.44
CA GLN A 403 -49.39 -46.01 0.72
C GLN A 403 -49.37 -47.24 -0.21
N LEU A 404 -48.24 -47.52 -0.86
CA LEU A 404 -48.07 -48.73 -1.67
C LEU A 404 -48.12 -49.99 -0.79
N GLN A 405 -47.36 -50.04 0.31
CA GLN A 405 -47.37 -51.18 1.23
C GLN A 405 -48.77 -51.44 1.81
N GLN A 406 -49.47 -50.39 2.26
CA GLN A 406 -50.86 -50.51 2.75
C GLN A 406 -51.82 -51.03 1.67
N ALA A 407 -51.61 -50.65 0.40
CA ALA A 407 -52.40 -51.16 -0.73
C ALA A 407 -52.06 -52.63 -1.05
N GLU A 408 -50.79 -53.04 -0.96
CA GLU A 408 -50.34 -54.42 -1.14
C GLU A 408 -50.89 -55.34 -0.04
N GLU A 409 -50.80 -54.94 1.24
CA GLU A 409 -51.39 -55.65 2.38
C GLU A 409 -52.92 -55.78 2.22
N ALA A 410 -53.61 -54.71 1.79
CA ALA A 410 -55.04 -54.74 1.51
C ALA A 410 -55.43 -55.61 0.31
N LEU A 411 -54.53 -55.82 -0.66
CA LEU A 411 -54.72 -56.76 -1.77
C LEU A 411 -54.53 -58.21 -1.30
N VAL A 412 -53.52 -58.49 -0.45
CA VAL A 412 -53.33 -59.83 0.16
C VAL A 412 -54.54 -60.21 1.02
N ALA A 413 -55.02 -59.31 1.88
CA ALA A 413 -56.21 -59.56 2.72
C ALA A 413 -57.49 -59.81 1.88
N LYS A 414 -57.63 -59.14 0.73
CA LYS A 414 -58.72 -59.41 -0.24
C LYS A 414 -58.55 -60.75 -0.94
N GLN A 415 -57.33 -61.13 -1.29
CA GLN A 415 -57.03 -62.43 -1.91
C GLN A 415 -57.36 -63.58 -0.95
N GLU A 416 -56.96 -63.48 0.32
CA GLU A 416 -57.36 -64.45 1.35
C GLU A 416 -58.88 -64.57 1.51
N LEU A 417 -59.61 -63.45 1.49
CA LEU A 417 -61.07 -63.46 1.57
C LEU A 417 -61.69 -64.13 0.33
N ILE A 418 -61.16 -63.85 -0.86
CA ILE A 418 -61.58 -64.51 -2.11
C ILE A 418 -61.36 -66.03 -2.02
N ASP A 419 -60.24 -66.48 -1.47
CA ASP A 419 -59.93 -67.91 -1.39
C ASP A 419 -60.76 -68.62 -0.30
N LYS A 420 -61.05 -67.97 0.83
CA LYS A 420 -62.03 -68.45 1.82
C LYS A 420 -63.44 -68.59 1.21
N LEU A 421 -63.88 -67.58 0.45
CA LEU A 421 -65.18 -67.61 -0.25
C LEU A 421 -65.25 -68.68 -1.36
N LYS A 422 -64.12 -69.02 -2.01
CA LYS A 422 -64.05 -70.17 -2.93
C LYS A 422 -64.17 -71.49 -2.19
N GLU A 423 -63.50 -71.64 -1.05
CA GLU A 423 -63.59 -72.84 -0.22
C GLU A 423 -65.02 -73.05 0.27
N GLU A 424 -65.65 -72.02 0.83
CA GLU A 424 -67.07 -72.04 1.21
C GLU A 424 -67.98 -72.37 0.02
N ALA A 425 -67.71 -71.83 -1.18
CA ALA A 425 -68.51 -72.13 -2.37
C ALA A 425 -68.39 -73.60 -2.81
N GLU A 426 -67.21 -74.20 -2.75
CA GLU A 426 -67.01 -75.63 -3.06
C GLU A 426 -67.57 -76.55 -1.96
N GLN A 427 -67.49 -76.15 -0.68
CA GLN A 427 -68.18 -76.83 0.43
C GLN A 427 -69.71 -76.81 0.23
N HIS A 428 -70.30 -75.66 -0.07
CA HIS A 428 -71.73 -75.53 -0.37
C HIS A 428 -72.14 -76.32 -1.62
N LYS A 429 -71.30 -76.37 -2.65
CA LYS A 429 -71.52 -77.17 -3.87
C LYS A 429 -71.55 -78.67 -3.56
N ALA A 430 -70.61 -79.19 -2.76
CA ALA A 430 -70.64 -80.59 -2.30
C ALA A 430 -71.90 -80.93 -1.50
N ILE A 431 -72.41 -79.99 -0.68
CA ILE A 431 -73.70 -80.14 0.01
C ILE A 431 -74.87 -80.14 -1.01
N MET A 432 -74.86 -79.24 -1.99
CA MET A 432 -75.88 -79.17 -3.05
C MET A 432 -75.92 -80.43 -3.93
N GLU A 433 -74.78 -81.09 -4.15
CA GLU A 433 -74.70 -82.38 -4.86
C GLU A 433 -75.42 -83.52 -4.11
N THR A 434 -75.74 -83.38 -2.82
CA THR A 434 -76.60 -84.33 -2.09
C THR A 434 -78.09 -84.18 -2.42
N VAL A 435 -78.54 -83.01 -2.89
CA VAL A 435 -79.97 -82.72 -3.12
C VAL A 435 -80.58 -83.62 -4.21
N PRO A 436 -79.91 -83.90 -5.36
CA PRO A 436 -80.36 -84.91 -6.31
C PRO A 436 -80.48 -86.31 -5.70
N VAL A 437 -79.58 -86.70 -4.80
CA VAL A 437 -79.58 -88.03 -4.14
C VAL A 437 -80.76 -88.16 -3.18
N LEU A 438 -80.97 -87.17 -2.32
CA LEU A 438 -82.12 -87.12 -1.40
C LEU A 438 -83.46 -87.08 -2.15
N LYS A 439 -83.51 -86.39 -3.30
CA LYS A 439 -84.69 -86.37 -4.17
C LYS A 439 -84.96 -87.75 -4.78
N ALA A 440 -83.94 -88.41 -5.32
CA ALA A 440 -84.06 -89.77 -5.84
C ALA A 440 -84.48 -90.77 -4.75
N GLN A 441 -83.96 -90.65 -3.53
CA GLN A 441 -84.37 -91.46 -2.38
C GLN A 441 -85.85 -91.24 -2.02
N ALA A 442 -86.34 -90.00 -2.04
CA ALA A 442 -87.74 -89.68 -1.80
C ALA A 442 -88.66 -90.23 -2.92
N ASP A 443 -88.24 -90.15 -4.18
CA ASP A 443 -88.98 -90.74 -5.30
C ASP A 443 -89.01 -92.28 -5.23
N ILE A 444 -87.92 -92.94 -4.79
CA ILE A 444 -87.86 -94.40 -4.56
C ILE A 444 -88.80 -94.81 -3.42
N TYR A 445 -88.73 -94.17 -2.24
CA TYR A 445 -89.65 -94.50 -1.14
C TYR A 445 -91.12 -94.28 -1.51
N LYS A 446 -91.40 -93.30 -2.38
CA LYS A 446 -92.75 -93.08 -2.94
C LYS A 446 -93.16 -94.20 -3.89
N THR A 447 -92.29 -94.71 -4.75
CA THR A 447 -92.62 -95.88 -5.59
C THR A 447 -92.79 -97.16 -4.76
N ASP A 448 -91.95 -97.38 -3.76
CA ASP A 448 -92.01 -98.54 -2.89
C ASP A 448 -93.29 -98.55 -2.04
N PHE A 449 -93.66 -97.40 -1.46
CA PHE A 449 -94.91 -97.22 -0.74
C PHE A 449 -96.14 -97.49 -1.62
N LEU A 450 -96.12 -97.02 -2.89
CA LEU A 450 -97.20 -97.29 -3.84
C LEU A 450 -97.25 -98.77 -4.24
N ALA A 451 -96.10 -99.44 -4.38
CA ALA A 451 -96.01 -100.85 -4.68
C ALA A 451 -96.53 -101.73 -3.53
N GLU A 452 -96.09 -101.49 -2.30
CA GLU A 452 -96.58 -102.17 -1.09
C GLU A 452 -98.08 -101.90 -0.90
N ARG A 453 -98.53 -100.66 -1.06
CA ARG A 453 -99.97 -100.33 -1.00
C ARG A 453 -100.79 -101.15 -2.00
N HIS A 454 -100.38 -101.18 -3.27
CA HIS A 454 -101.08 -101.92 -4.32
C HIS A 454 -101.02 -103.45 -4.14
N ALA A 455 -99.91 -103.97 -3.60
CA ALA A 455 -99.82 -105.38 -3.19
C ALA A 455 -100.78 -105.69 -2.02
N ARG A 456 -100.89 -104.78 -1.06
CA ARG A 456 -101.77 -104.91 0.11
C ARG A 456 -103.25 -104.73 -0.22
N GLU A 457 -103.58 -103.85 -1.17
CA GLU A 457 -104.91 -103.73 -1.76
C GLU A 457 -105.30 -105.03 -2.46
N LYS A 458 -104.42 -105.63 -3.28
CA LYS A 458 -104.64 -106.95 -3.90
C LYS A 458 -104.80 -108.09 -2.90
N LEU A 459 -104.03 -108.11 -1.81
CA LEU A 459 -104.23 -109.07 -0.72
C LEU A 459 -105.58 -108.87 -0.03
N HIS A 460 -106.07 -107.64 0.06
CA HIS A 460 -107.39 -107.34 0.60
C HIS A 460 -108.51 -107.75 -0.38
N GLU A 461 -108.36 -107.53 -1.68
CA GLU A 461 -109.28 -108.03 -2.72
C GLU A 461 -109.38 -109.57 -2.67
N GLN A 462 -108.25 -110.26 -2.58
CA GLN A 462 -108.20 -111.73 -2.43
C GLN A 462 -108.86 -112.20 -1.11
N ARG A 463 -108.64 -111.47 -0.01
CA ARG A 463 -109.27 -111.76 1.28
C ARG A 463 -110.80 -111.62 1.21
N GLU A 464 -111.32 -110.53 0.67
CA GLU A 464 -112.78 -110.36 0.55
C GLU A 464 -113.39 -111.38 -0.42
N ALA A 465 -112.71 -111.70 -1.53
CA ALA A 465 -113.15 -112.76 -2.45
C ALA A 465 -113.18 -114.15 -1.80
N LEU A 466 -112.26 -114.44 -0.87
CA LEU A 466 -112.27 -115.68 -0.07
C LEU A 466 -113.35 -115.65 1.04
N LEU A 467 -113.60 -114.50 1.65
CA LEU A 467 -114.69 -114.33 2.62
C LEU A 467 -116.07 -114.54 1.98
N GLU A 468 -116.29 -114.00 0.77
CA GLU A 468 -117.55 -114.25 0.04
C GLU A 468 -117.65 -115.71 -0.43
N GLN A 469 -116.55 -116.38 -0.78
CA GLN A 469 -116.56 -117.84 -1.04
C GLN A 469 -116.94 -118.64 0.22
N VAL A 470 -116.43 -118.26 1.39
CA VAL A 470 -116.83 -118.88 2.67
C VAL A 470 -118.30 -118.61 2.99
N ALA A 471 -118.78 -117.37 2.78
CA ALA A 471 -120.18 -117.02 2.96
C ALA A 471 -121.10 -117.77 1.98
N GLN A 472 -120.69 -117.95 0.73
CA GLN A 472 -121.39 -118.78 -0.26
C GLN A 472 -121.46 -120.24 0.17
N LEU A 473 -120.34 -120.83 0.59
CA LEU A 473 -120.29 -122.21 1.09
C LEU A 473 -121.10 -122.39 2.38
N GLN A 474 -121.15 -121.40 3.27
CA GLN A 474 -122.05 -121.39 4.43
C GLN A 474 -123.52 -121.35 4.00
N ARG A 475 -123.90 -120.42 3.12
CA ARG A 475 -125.26 -120.31 2.57
C ARG A 475 -125.71 -121.57 1.82
N ASP A 476 -124.79 -122.29 1.17
CA ASP A 476 -125.09 -123.56 0.50
C ASP A 476 -125.10 -124.77 1.46
N TYR A 477 -124.26 -124.76 2.50
CA TYR A 477 -124.35 -125.73 3.61
C TYR A 477 -125.69 -125.60 4.36
N GLU A 478 -126.14 -124.37 4.63
CA GLU A 478 -127.44 -124.09 5.24
C GLU A 478 -128.61 -124.59 4.37
N LYS A 479 -128.53 -124.43 3.03
CA LYS A 479 -129.51 -125.04 2.10
C LYS A 479 -129.47 -126.56 2.16
N LEU A 480 -128.30 -127.19 2.06
CA LEU A 480 -128.15 -128.64 2.13
C LEU A 480 -128.62 -129.21 3.47
N GLN A 481 -128.44 -128.48 4.58
CA GLN A 481 -129.02 -128.82 5.87
C GLN A 481 -130.55 -128.66 5.83
N ALA A 482 -131.10 -127.57 5.29
CA ALA A 482 -132.54 -127.36 5.18
C ALA A 482 -133.23 -128.37 4.25
N GLU A 483 -132.56 -128.81 3.18
CA GLU A 483 -132.99 -129.89 2.28
C GLU A 483 -132.92 -131.25 2.97
N SER A 484 -131.83 -131.56 3.68
CA SER A 484 -131.71 -132.77 4.52
C SER A 484 -132.80 -132.82 5.59
N GLU A 485 -133.08 -131.69 6.24
CA GLU A 485 -134.20 -131.55 7.17
C GLU A 485 -135.58 -131.57 6.49
N GLY A 486 -135.67 -131.19 5.22
CA GLY A 486 -136.87 -131.25 4.39
C GLY A 486 -137.20 -132.67 3.95
N VAL A 487 -136.18 -133.45 3.58
CA VAL A 487 -136.25 -134.90 3.35
C VAL A 487 -136.59 -135.62 4.66
N ARG A 488 -135.94 -135.26 5.77
CA ARG A 488 -136.26 -135.79 7.11
C ARG A 488 -137.69 -135.46 7.53
N ARG A 489 -138.19 -134.25 7.23
CA ARG A 489 -139.60 -133.87 7.46
C ARG A 489 -140.55 -134.67 6.58
N SER A 490 -140.27 -134.78 5.28
CA SER A 490 -141.08 -135.54 4.32
C SER A 490 -141.16 -137.03 4.70
N LEU A 491 -140.05 -137.64 5.12
CA LEU A 491 -140.00 -139.03 5.62
C LEU A 491 -140.84 -139.22 6.89
N MET A 492 -140.80 -138.26 7.83
CA MET A 492 -141.62 -138.29 9.05
C MET A 492 -143.12 -138.08 8.73
N GLU A 493 -143.44 -137.32 7.68
CA GLU A 493 -144.82 -137.08 7.23
C GLU A 493 -145.38 -138.26 6.41
N GLU A 494 -144.55 -138.94 5.62
CA GLU A 494 -144.90 -140.16 4.90
C GLU A 494 -145.13 -141.34 5.89
N MET A 495 -144.29 -141.46 6.92
CA MET A 495 -144.50 -142.39 8.05
C MET A 495 -145.80 -142.12 8.81
N ARG A 496 -146.23 -140.86 8.90
CA ARG A 496 -147.46 -140.45 9.59
C ARG A 496 -148.72 -140.84 8.82
N ASN A 497 -148.66 -140.99 7.50
CA ASN A 497 -149.83 -141.11 6.63
C ASN A 497 -150.30 -142.56 6.36
N ARG A 498 -149.77 -143.56 7.09
CA ARG A 498 -150.11 -144.99 6.90
C ARG A 498 -150.82 -145.70 8.06
N HIS A 499 -151.06 -145.02 9.19
CA HIS A 499 -151.83 -145.59 10.31
C HIS A 499 -152.82 -144.59 10.92
N SER A 500 -154.10 -144.82 10.68
CA SER A 500 -155.23 -144.15 11.33
C SER A 500 -156.00 -145.11 12.25
N GLU A 501 -156.66 -144.54 13.26
CA GLU A 501 -157.54 -145.22 14.24
C GLU A 501 -156.88 -146.19 15.24
N MET A 502 -156.49 -145.67 16.41
CA MET A 502 -157.30 -145.84 17.64
C MET A 502 -156.84 -144.87 18.74
N ARG A 503 -157.76 -144.38 19.59
CA ARG A 503 -157.44 -143.54 20.76
C ARG A 503 -157.65 -144.31 22.07
N PRO A 504 -156.64 -144.33 22.95
CA PRO A 504 -156.86 -144.41 24.39
C PRO A 504 -156.16 -143.29 25.18
N GLN A 505 -156.59 -143.13 26.43
CA GLN A 505 -156.09 -142.21 27.46
C GLN A 505 -156.64 -142.73 28.81
N PRO A 506 -156.01 -142.54 29.99
CA PRO A 506 -154.61 -142.23 30.35
C PRO A 506 -154.00 -143.33 31.27
N GLN A 507 -152.86 -143.07 31.94
CA GLN A 507 -152.51 -143.32 33.37
C GLN A 507 -150.95 -143.45 33.54
N PRO A 508 -150.36 -143.21 34.74
CA PRO A 508 -148.92 -142.95 34.90
C PRO A 508 -148.08 -144.11 35.50
N GLY A 509 -146.75 -144.00 35.40
CA GLY A 509 -145.81 -144.91 36.07
C GLY A 509 -144.34 -144.45 36.07
N PHE A 510 -143.86 -143.99 37.23
CA PHE A 510 -142.43 -144.02 37.66
C PHE A 510 -142.07 -145.47 38.10
N PRO A 511 -140.80 -145.93 38.36
CA PRO A 511 -139.67 -145.15 38.91
C PRO A 511 -138.20 -145.59 38.59
N ARG A 512 -137.22 -144.89 39.20
CA ARG A 512 -135.78 -145.26 39.43
C ARG A 512 -134.89 -145.41 38.16
N GLY A 513 -133.56 -145.31 38.24
CA GLY A 513 -132.65 -145.12 39.39
C GLY A 513 -131.34 -144.36 39.01
N PRO A 514 -130.38 -144.15 39.94
CA PRO A 514 -129.52 -142.94 39.89
C PRO A 514 -127.99 -143.13 39.87
N ALA A 515 -127.32 -142.29 39.05
CA ALA A 515 -126.03 -141.61 39.31
C ALA A 515 -124.76 -142.48 39.60
N PRO A 516 -123.57 -141.94 40.00
CA PRO A 516 -122.92 -140.65 39.67
C PRO A 516 -121.42 -140.78 39.21
N PHE A 517 -120.77 -139.64 38.94
CA PHE A 517 -119.31 -139.34 38.91
C PHE A 517 -118.40 -139.70 37.69
N HIS A 518 -117.43 -138.78 37.52
CA HIS A 518 -116.20 -138.74 36.67
C HIS A 518 -115.15 -139.84 37.08
N PRO A 519 -113.96 -140.06 36.41
CA PRO A 519 -113.11 -139.04 35.76
C PRO A 519 -112.12 -139.47 34.61
N GLN A 520 -111.19 -138.55 34.28
CA GLN A 520 -109.79 -138.76 33.81
C GLN A 520 -109.49 -139.21 32.35
N LEU A 521 -108.29 -138.95 31.79
CA LEU A 521 -107.09 -138.30 32.38
C LEU A 521 -106.80 -136.88 31.82
N LEU A 522 -105.75 -136.45 31.08
CA LEU A 522 -104.50 -137.04 30.55
C LEU A 522 -103.34 -135.99 30.59
N THR A 523 -102.47 -135.91 29.58
CA THR A 523 -101.24 -135.06 29.51
C THR A 523 -101.02 -134.54 28.07
N VAL A 524 -100.29 -133.46 27.77
CA VAL A 524 -98.87 -133.13 28.11
C VAL A 524 -98.71 -131.86 28.96
N ARG A 525 -97.56 -131.74 29.63
CA ARG A 525 -97.15 -130.71 30.61
C ARG A 525 -95.76 -130.17 30.24
N ARG A 526 -95.48 -128.92 30.63
CA ARG A 526 -94.25 -128.09 30.46
C ARG A 526 -94.43 -127.02 29.35
N GLN A 527 -94.00 -125.76 29.52
CA GLN A 527 -93.39 -125.16 30.73
C GLN A 527 -93.72 -123.67 30.92
N SER A 528 -93.81 -123.29 32.19
CA SER A 528 -93.58 -121.92 32.67
C SER A 528 -92.08 -121.57 32.57
N LEU A 529 -91.75 -120.30 32.86
CA LEU A 529 -90.48 -119.58 32.64
C LEU A 529 -90.38 -119.03 31.19
N ALA A 530 -90.27 -117.71 30.99
CA ALA A 530 -90.39 -116.62 31.97
C ALA A 530 -90.86 -115.31 31.30
N GLU A 531 -91.36 -114.37 32.11
CA GLU A 531 -91.00 -112.97 31.86
C GLU A 531 -89.48 -112.92 32.01
N GLU A 532 -88.73 -112.64 30.93
CA GLU A 532 -87.33 -112.27 31.12
C GLU A 532 -87.33 -110.97 31.91
N PRO A 533 -86.78 -110.93 33.15
CA PRO A 533 -86.51 -109.65 33.75
C PRO A 533 -85.48 -108.98 32.83
N ILE A 534 -85.83 -107.84 32.25
CA ILE A 534 -84.85 -107.01 31.56
C ILE A 534 -83.82 -106.67 32.63
N GLU A 535 -82.65 -107.31 32.57
CA GLU A 535 -81.65 -107.19 33.62
C GLU A 535 -81.00 -105.81 33.51
N PHE A 536 -81.66 -104.85 34.14
CA PHE A 536 -81.25 -103.45 34.25
C PHE A 536 -79.89 -103.38 34.95
N SER A 537 -78.85 -103.47 34.13
CA SER A 537 -77.47 -103.67 34.57
C SER A 537 -76.59 -102.51 34.14
N CYS A 538 -75.81 -101.99 35.09
CA CYS A 538 -74.95 -100.84 34.83
C CYS A 538 -73.75 -101.25 33.96
N PRO A 539 -73.56 -100.69 32.75
CA PRO A 539 -72.49 -101.13 31.85
C PRO A 539 -71.07 -100.82 32.36
N LYS A 540 -70.92 -99.92 33.34
CA LYS A 540 -69.62 -99.56 33.96
C LYS A 540 -69.16 -100.54 35.04
N CYS A 541 -70.09 -101.19 35.77
CA CYS A 541 -69.77 -102.00 36.96
C CYS A 541 -70.53 -103.34 37.09
N GLN A 542 -71.45 -103.64 36.16
CA GLN A 542 -72.28 -104.85 36.11
C GLN A 542 -73.21 -105.07 37.32
N TYR A 543 -73.46 -104.04 38.15
CA TYR A 543 -74.51 -104.06 39.16
C TYR A 543 -75.88 -104.28 38.50
N ARG A 544 -76.66 -105.26 39.01
CA ARG A 544 -78.02 -105.57 38.56
C ARG A 544 -79.05 -104.90 39.48
N ALA A 545 -79.87 -104.03 38.91
CA ALA A 545 -81.05 -103.46 39.55
C ALA A 545 -82.30 -104.33 39.26
N PRO A 546 -83.31 -104.32 40.16
CA PRO A 546 -84.57 -105.05 39.94
C PRO A 546 -85.51 -104.33 38.95
N ASP A 547 -85.36 -103.02 38.78
CA ASP A 547 -86.17 -102.17 37.91
C ASP A 547 -85.32 -101.02 37.31
N MET A 548 -85.92 -100.30 36.35
CA MET A 548 -85.24 -99.26 35.58
C MET A 548 -84.96 -98.00 36.41
N ASP A 549 -85.83 -97.65 37.36
CA ASP A 549 -85.67 -96.49 38.24
C ASP A 549 -84.49 -96.69 39.19
N THR A 550 -84.33 -97.88 39.78
CA THR A 550 -83.17 -98.22 40.60
C THR A 550 -81.88 -98.21 39.78
N LEU A 551 -81.91 -98.65 38.51
CA LEU A 551 -80.76 -98.50 37.61
C LEU A 551 -80.45 -97.03 37.32
N GLN A 552 -81.46 -96.19 37.07
CA GLN A 552 -81.25 -94.77 36.75
C GLN A 552 -80.58 -94.02 37.91
N ILE A 553 -81.01 -94.26 39.16
CA ILE A 553 -80.35 -93.74 40.36
C ILE A 553 -78.90 -94.25 40.42
N HIS A 554 -78.70 -95.56 40.32
CA HIS A 554 -77.37 -96.16 40.40
C HIS A 554 -76.41 -95.66 39.31
N VAL A 555 -76.87 -95.49 38.07
CA VAL A 555 -76.04 -94.99 36.95
C VAL A 555 -75.61 -93.54 37.20
N MET A 556 -76.45 -92.73 37.85
CA MET A 556 -76.16 -91.33 38.16
C MET A 556 -75.06 -91.17 39.23
N ASP A 557 -75.02 -92.07 40.22
CA ASP A 557 -73.92 -92.18 41.19
C ASP A 557 -72.68 -92.88 40.59
N CYS A 558 -72.90 -93.92 39.77
CA CYS A 558 -71.83 -94.76 39.24
C CYS A 558 -71.04 -94.11 38.09
N ILE A 559 -71.57 -93.10 37.40
CA ILE A 559 -70.84 -92.40 36.32
C ILE A 559 -69.70 -91.51 36.85
N GLN A 560 -69.76 -91.09 38.13
CA GLN A 560 -68.63 -90.44 38.83
C GLN A 560 -67.40 -91.35 38.97
#